data_AF-A0A4T0QK34-F1
#
_entry.id   AF-A0A4T0QK34-F1
#
_cell.length_a   1.000
_cell.length_b   1.000
_cell.length_c   1.000
_cell.angle_alpha   90.00
_cell.angle_beta   90.00
_cell.angle_gamma   90.00
#
_symmetry.space_group_name_H-M   'P 1'
#
loop_
_entity.id
_entity.type
_entity.pdbx_description
1 polymer ?
#
loop_
_entity_poly.entity_id
_entity_poly.type
_entity_poly.pdbx_seq_one_letter_code
_entity_poly.pdbx_strand_id
1 'polypeptide(L)'
;MNYTSDKDQKKEAVEVTADVTTLKDDLEVNGMNAEFINLRTTGWVQAIPLILKVQIGLGVLSIASTLTSLGYALGTVVLVFIGFLTTYSNVIISNYVQEHPEIDTVSDIGYSLFKRPGKEIFEVAFCIYMIMIVSSGLLGMSTALSQLSDNGACSVIFVSVMAIVVFLLASLHQARYVSYAAWFGVGCIIVSVMIVTIAVAVADRPAAAPVGEYNLGLTASVKGSFVDVMSGISTIIFAYGGLPAFIPIMKEMKQEKDFTKSLYVGQGITTVFYIIVSLVVYTYCGQYISSPVLGSAGTIIKKISYGIAFSGLLAGAVVVAHLLAKSLFVRIFKRSQHLYKKSARHYVYWMLTVAVGVVVAYIVANCIPYFDLVISLVGAIFMTFFVIVMPGLVFLMKNDNQKNRVEVRRHWFDWTANVFMVLFGVFVMISGTYATCILLRKQYGDTTPFSC
;
A
#
# COMPACT_ATOMS: atom_id res chain seq x y z
N MET A 1 -0.93 -34.17 31.72
CA MET A 1 -1.02 -33.00 30.80
C MET A 1 -1.01 -31.76 31.66
N ASN A 2 0.18 -31.23 31.95
CA ASN A 2 0.35 -30.12 32.88
C ASN A 2 -0.01 -28.80 32.18
N TYR A 3 -1.10 -28.19 32.64
CA TYR A 3 -1.35 -26.76 32.49
C TYR A 3 -0.21 -26.01 33.19
N THR A 4 0.66 -25.35 32.43
CA THR A 4 1.58 -24.36 32.99
C THR A 4 0.76 -23.17 33.47
N SER A 5 0.99 -22.79 34.73
CA SER A 5 0.23 -21.78 35.45
C SER A 5 0.51 -20.38 34.90
N ASP A 6 -0.46 -19.47 34.96
CA ASP A 6 -0.33 -18.04 34.63
C ASP A 6 0.82 -17.35 35.42
N LYS A 7 1.22 -17.94 36.55
CA LYS A 7 2.42 -17.54 37.32
C LYS A 7 3.74 -17.92 36.64
N ASP A 8 3.78 -18.99 35.85
CA ASP A 8 4.98 -19.45 35.14
C ASP A 8 5.21 -18.63 33.88
N GLN A 9 4.14 -18.19 33.18
CA GLN A 9 4.25 -17.24 32.06
C GLN A 9 4.65 -15.83 32.52
N LYS A 10 4.16 -15.38 33.68
CA LYS A 10 4.65 -14.14 34.30
C LYS A 10 6.09 -14.26 34.78
N LYS A 11 6.52 -15.42 35.29
CA LYS A 11 7.92 -15.67 35.63
C LYS A 11 8.82 -15.65 34.39
N GLU A 12 8.45 -16.32 33.30
CA GLU A 12 9.18 -16.29 32.02
C GLU A 12 9.23 -14.87 31.43
N ALA A 13 8.13 -14.11 31.48
CA ALA A 13 8.11 -12.72 30.99
C ALA A 13 9.00 -11.80 31.86
N VAL A 14 9.01 -12.00 33.18
CA VAL A 14 9.88 -11.27 34.11
C VAL A 14 11.34 -11.70 33.93
N GLU A 15 11.62 -12.98 33.69
CA GLU A 15 12.97 -13.50 33.38
C GLU A 15 13.51 -12.94 32.07
N VAL A 16 12.69 -12.82 31.02
CA VAL A 16 13.12 -12.22 29.74
C VAL A 16 13.33 -10.71 29.85
N THR A 17 12.50 -9.98 30.61
CA THR A 17 12.79 -8.56 30.89
C THR A 17 14.00 -8.37 31.80
N ALA A 18 14.19 -9.27 32.78
CA ALA A 18 15.36 -9.28 33.65
C ALA A 18 16.62 -9.53 32.83
N ASP A 19 16.59 -10.47 31.88
CA ASP A 19 17.69 -10.82 30.97
C ASP A 19 18.09 -9.64 30.05
N VAL A 20 17.12 -8.83 29.62
CA VAL A 20 17.37 -7.59 28.84
C VAL A 20 17.96 -6.47 29.71
N THR A 21 17.63 -6.40 31.00
CA THR A 21 18.26 -5.47 31.96
C THR A 21 19.62 -5.96 32.46
N THR A 22 19.84 -7.26 32.66
CA THR A 22 21.17 -7.79 33.00
C THR A 22 22.11 -7.73 31.81
N LEU A 23 21.62 -7.88 30.57
CA LEU A 23 22.38 -7.54 29.36
C LEU A 23 22.75 -6.05 29.28
N LYS A 24 21.96 -5.14 29.85
CA LYS A 24 22.33 -3.71 29.96
C LYS A 24 23.46 -3.51 30.96
N ASP A 25 23.38 -4.14 32.13
CA ASP A 25 24.37 -3.96 33.20
C ASP A 25 25.70 -4.66 32.86
N ASP A 26 25.67 -5.85 32.24
CA ASP A 26 26.88 -6.60 31.82
C ASP A 26 27.62 -5.94 30.63
N LEU A 27 26.93 -5.10 29.85
CA LEU A 27 27.52 -4.34 28.73
C LEU A 27 28.10 -2.99 29.18
N GLU A 28 27.57 -2.37 30.24
CA GLU A 28 28.16 -1.16 30.84
C GLU A 28 29.51 -1.45 31.52
N VAL A 29 29.68 -2.64 32.10
CA VAL A 29 30.95 -3.06 32.75
C VAL A 29 32.08 -3.31 31.73
N ASN A 30 31.76 -3.56 30.46
CA ASN A 30 32.74 -3.90 29.41
C ASN A 30 33.22 -2.72 28.54
N GLY A 31 32.84 -1.48 28.84
CA GLY A 31 33.38 -0.29 28.17
C GLY A 31 33.11 -0.19 26.65
N MET A 32 32.18 -1.00 26.13
CA MET A 32 31.72 -0.90 24.76
C MET A 32 30.61 0.15 24.71
N ASN A 33 30.94 1.36 24.24
CA ASN A 33 29.96 2.36 23.83
C ASN A 33 29.12 1.81 22.65
N ALA A 34 28.15 0.94 22.95
CA ALA A 34 27.05 0.69 22.06
C ALA A 34 26.23 1.97 22.03
N GLU A 35 26.54 2.84 21.06
CA GLU A 35 25.70 3.98 20.68
C GLU A 35 24.28 3.42 20.51
N PHE A 36 23.43 3.60 21.52
CA PHE A 36 22.04 3.15 21.46
C PHE A 36 21.44 3.86 20.25
N ILE A 37 21.26 3.14 19.14
CA ILE A 37 20.61 3.67 17.94
C ILE A 37 19.21 4.06 18.39
N ASN A 38 19.00 5.36 18.56
CA ASN A 38 17.71 5.89 18.95
C ASN A 38 16.77 5.62 17.78
N LEU A 39 15.91 4.60 17.89
CA LEU A 39 15.00 4.20 16.80
C LEU A 39 13.88 5.22 16.57
N ARG A 40 13.61 6.08 17.57
CA ARG A 40 12.59 7.14 17.52
C ARG A 40 13.19 8.48 17.09
N THR A 41 13.49 8.59 15.80
CA THR A 41 14.16 9.79 15.25
C THR A 41 13.20 10.78 14.62
N THR A 42 12.00 10.34 14.22
CA THR A 42 11.12 11.09 13.32
C THR A 42 10.20 12.05 14.10
N GLY A 43 10.27 13.35 13.78
CA GLY A 43 9.30 14.35 14.24
C GLY A 43 7.98 14.30 13.48
N TRP A 44 6.91 14.91 13.99
CA TRP A 44 5.59 14.88 13.33
C TRP A 44 5.59 15.49 11.92
N VAL A 45 6.29 16.62 11.73
CA VAL A 45 6.45 17.22 10.39
C VAL A 45 7.21 16.29 9.44
N GLN A 46 8.17 15.52 9.94
CA GLN A 46 8.95 14.57 9.16
C GLN A 46 8.14 13.30 8.81
N ALA A 47 7.08 13.00 9.57
CA ALA A 47 6.18 11.89 9.28
C ALA A 47 5.16 12.21 8.16
N ILE A 48 4.82 13.49 7.95
CA ILE A 48 3.85 13.90 6.91
C ILE A 48 4.25 13.35 5.53
N PRO A 49 5.50 13.53 5.05
CA PRO A 49 5.80 13.07 3.71
C PRO A 49 6.07 11.55 3.66
N LEU A 50 6.33 10.89 4.79
CA LEU A 50 6.30 9.42 4.85
C LEU A 50 4.88 8.89 4.61
N ILE A 51 3.86 9.59 5.12
CA ILE A 51 2.46 9.28 4.84
C ILE A 51 2.15 9.55 3.37
N LEU A 52 2.56 10.71 2.84
CA LEU A 52 2.39 11.03 1.40
C LEU A 52 3.05 9.99 0.51
N LYS A 53 4.24 9.50 0.87
CA LYS A 53 4.96 8.46 0.15
C LYS A 53 4.16 7.16 0.01
N VAL A 54 3.52 6.74 1.09
CA VAL A 54 2.79 5.47 1.12
C VAL A 54 1.54 5.54 0.24
N GLN A 55 0.89 6.70 0.18
CA GLN A 55 -0.34 6.89 -0.59
C GLN A 55 -0.04 7.25 -2.06
N ILE A 56 0.79 8.29 -2.27
CA ILE A 56 1.11 8.84 -3.58
C ILE A 56 2.20 7.98 -4.24
N GLY A 57 1.75 6.95 -4.94
CA GLY A 57 2.59 6.06 -5.72
C GLY A 57 1.81 5.44 -6.87
N LEU A 58 1.51 4.15 -6.77
CA LEU A 58 0.77 3.42 -7.80
C LEU A 58 -0.70 3.85 -7.87
N GLY A 59 -1.31 4.22 -6.73
CA GLY A 59 -2.74 4.56 -6.66
C GLY A 59 -3.13 5.76 -7.51
N VAL A 60 -2.38 6.87 -7.42
CA VAL A 60 -2.68 8.10 -8.18
C VAL A 60 -2.68 7.87 -9.70
N LEU A 61 -1.91 6.90 -10.17
CA LEU A 61 -1.81 6.58 -11.58
C LEU A 61 -3.09 5.96 -12.16
N SER A 62 -3.97 5.42 -11.32
CA SER A 62 -5.23 4.79 -11.74
C SER A 62 -6.48 5.55 -11.30
N ILE A 63 -6.39 6.50 -10.36
CA ILE A 63 -7.59 7.19 -9.84
C ILE A 63 -8.36 7.91 -10.95
N ALA A 64 -7.68 8.61 -11.86
CA ALA A 64 -8.34 9.35 -12.93
C ALA A 64 -9.16 8.45 -13.87
N SER A 65 -8.70 7.23 -14.18
CA SER A 65 -9.43 6.30 -15.05
C SER A 65 -10.73 5.82 -14.40
N THR A 66 -10.81 5.75 -13.06
CA THR A 66 -12.03 5.33 -12.35
C THR A 66 -13.22 6.27 -12.60
N LEU A 67 -12.97 7.56 -12.88
CA LEU A 67 -14.02 8.54 -13.18
C LEU A 67 -14.71 8.25 -14.52
N THR A 68 -14.10 7.48 -15.43
CA THR A 68 -14.75 7.06 -16.69
C THR A 68 -15.94 6.14 -16.45
N SER A 69 -15.91 5.36 -15.37
CA SER A 69 -16.99 4.45 -14.97
C SER A 69 -17.97 5.12 -14.00
N LEU A 70 -17.44 5.83 -12.99
CA LEU A 70 -18.25 6.45 -11.94
C LEU A 70 -18.91 7.76 -12.36
N GLY A 71 -18.36 8.47 -13.35
CA GLY A 71 -18.69 9.87 -13.62
C GLY A 71 -17.96 10.82 -12.66
N TYR A 72 -17.82 12.10 -13.04
CA TYR A 72 -17.02 13.04 -12.25
C TYR A 72 -17.64 13.39 -10.89
N ALA A 73 -18.98 13.54 -10.81
CA ALA A 73 -19.64 13.95 -9.57
C ALA A 73 -19.66 12.80 -8.56
N LEU A 74 -20.17 11.63 -8.95
CA LEU A 74 -20.17 10.47 -8.05
C LEU A 74 -18.74 10.00 -7.73
N GLY A 75 -17.84 9.99 -8.72
CA GLY A 75 -16.44 9.61 -8.51
C GLY A 75 -15.76 10.49 -7.45
N THR A 76 -15.99 11.81 -7.50
CA THR A 76 -15.46 12.75 -6.49
C THR A 76 -16.07 12.52 -5.12
N VAL A 77 -17.39 12.30 -5.03
CA VAL A 77 -18.07 12.01 -3.76
C VAL A 77 -17.53 10.72 -3.13
N VAL A 78 -17.39 9.66 -3.93
CA VAL A 78 -16.81 8.38 -3.48
C VAL A 78 -15.37 8.57 -3.04
N LEU A 79 -14.56 9.31 -3.80
CA LEU A 79 -13.16 9.60 -3.46
C LEU A 79 -13.04 10.32 -2.12
N VAL A 80 -13.87 11.35 -1.88
CA VAL A 80 -13.91 12.08 -0.59
C VAL A 80 -14.41 11.17 0.53
N PHE A 81 -15.45 10.38 0.28
CA PHE A 81 -16.01 9.45 1.25
C PHE A 81 -15.01 8.38 1.70
N ILE A 82 -14.31 7.75 0.77
CA ILE A 82 -13.24 6.78 1.08
C ILE A 82 -12.06 7.50 1.77
N GLY A 83 -11.70 8.70 1.33
CA GLY A 83 -10.68 9.52 2.01
C GLY A 83 -11.02 9.77 3.48
N PHE A 84 -12.27 10.14 3.78
CA PHE A 84 -12.76 10.29 5.15
C PHE A 84 -12.78 8.96 5.92
N LEU A 85 -13.31 7.89 5.31
CA LEU A 85 -13.42 6.58 5.93
C LEU A 85 -12.05 6.03 6.34
N THR A 86 -11.06 6.11 5.43
CA THR A 86 -9.68 5.70 5.69
C THR A 86 -9.00 6.58 6.74
N THR A 87 -9.29 7.90 6.78
CA THR A 87 -8.80 8.78 7.85
C THR A 87 -9.32 8.31 9.21
N TYR A 88 -10.63 8.06 9.31
CA TYR A 88 -11.26 7.58 10.54
C TYR A 88 -10.69 6.23 10.98
N SER A 89 -10.53 5.27 10.06
CA SER A 89 -9.85 4.00 10.29
C SER A 89 -8.44 4.16 10.88
N ASN A 90 -7.64 5.06 10.30
CA ASN A 90 -6.28 5.31 10.75
C ASN A 90 -6.26 5.94 12.15
N VAL A 91 -7.24 6.76 12.51
CA VAL A 91 -7.38 7.29 13.88
C VAL A 91 -7.72 6.18 14.87
N ILE A 92 -8.64 5.27 14.53
CA ILE A 92 -8.98 4.12 15.39
C ILE A 92 -7.73 3.29 15.69
N ILE A 93 -6.99 2.91 14.64
CA ILE A 93 -5.78 2.10 14.81
C ILE A 93 -4.67 2.88 15.52
N SER A 94 -4.49 4.17 15.23
CA SER A 94 -3.50 4.98 15.93
C SER A 94 -3.77 5.03 17.43
N ASN A 95 -5.02 5.25 17.85
CA ASN A 95 -5.39 5.22 19.27
C ASN A 95 -5.18 3.83 19.87
N TYR A 96 -5.54 2.78 19.14
CA TYR A 96 -5.37 1.40 19.60
C TYR A 96 -3.90 1.03 19.85
N VAL A 97 -3.00 1.38 18.92
CA VAL A 97 -1.57 1.08 19.05
C VAL A 97 -0.89 1.94 20.13
N GLN A 98 -1.40 3.16 20.38
CA GLN A 98 -0.91 4.00 21.48
C GLN A 98 -1.28 3.43 22.86
N GLU A 99 -2.42 2.75 22.96
CA GLU A 99 -2.85 2.05 24.19
C GLU A 99 -2.17 0.70 24.37
N HIS A 100 -1.69 0.10 23.28
CA HIS A 100 -1.04 -1.22 23.23
C HIS A 100 0.39 -1.11 22.67
N PRO A 101 1.39 -0.71 23.49
CA PRO A 101 2.77 -0.51 23.05
C PRO A 101 3.41 -1.74 22.40
N GLU A 102 2.92 -2.95 22.70
CA GLU A 102 3.37 -4.23 22.16
C GLU A 102 3.06 -4.45 20.67
N ILE A 103 2.24 -3.59 20.06
CA ILE A 103 1.81 -3.71 18.68
C ILE A 103 2.73 -2.90 17.76
N ASP A 104 3.61 -3.60 17.05
CA ASP A 104 4.50 -2.98 16.05
C ASP A 104 4.08 -3.26 14.60
N THR A 105 3.27 -4.30 14.40
CA THR A 105 2.85 -4.75 13.07
C THR A 105 1.36 -5.04 12.99
N VAL A 106 0.81 -5.09 11.78
CA VAL A 106 -0.58 -5.51 11.53
C VAL A 106 -0.83 -6.94 12.04
N SER A 107 0.16 -7.82 11.95
CA SER A 107 0.08 -9.19 12.45
C SER A 107 -0.10 -9.25 13.97
N ASP A 108 0.48 -8.30 14.71
CA ASP A 108 0.30 -8.21 16.16
C ASP A 108 -1.10 -7.74 16.53
N ILE A 109 -1.75 -6.93 15.68
CA ILE A 109 -3.18 -6.65 15.86
C ILE A 109 -4.01 -7.91 15.60
N GLY A 110 -3.68 -8.70 14.58
CA GLY A 110 -4.29 -10.01 14.36
C GLY A 110 -4.13 -10.95 15.59
N TYR A 111 -2.98 -10.91 16.25
CA TYR A 111 -2.74 -11.63 17.50
C TYR A 111 -3.61 -11.11 18.65
N SER A 112 -3.80 -9.80 18.74
CA SER A 112 -4.63 -9.22 19.79
C SER A 112 -6.10 -9.62 19.64
N LEU A 113 -6.63 -9.57 18.41
CA LEU A 113 -8.03 -9.87 18.11
C LEU A 113 -8.37 -11.37 18.19
N PHE A 114 -7.57 -12.22 17.54
CA PHE A 114 -7.90 -13.65 17.41
C PHE A 114 -6.78 -14.58 17.89
N LYS A 115 -5.83 -14.08 18.69
CA LYS A 115 -4.69 -14.85 19.21
C LYS A 115 -3.86 -15.45 18.06
N ARG A 116 -3.22 -16.60 18.31
CA ARG A 116 -2.31 -17.27 17.35
C ARG A 116 -2.90 -17.43 15.94
N PRO A 117 -4.13 -17.93 15.72
CA PRO A 117 -4.64 -18.07 14.35
C PRO A 117 -4.81 -16.72 13.64
N GLY A 118 -5.22 -15.67 14.36
CA GLY A 118 -5.30 -14.33 13.79
C GLY A 118 -3.96 -13.77 13.33
N LYS A 119 -2.91 -13.98 14.14
CA LYS A 119 -1.54 -13.56 13.78
C LYS A 119 -1.10 -14.15 12.44
N GLU A 120 -1.26 -15.46 12.29
CA GLU A 120 -0.82 -16.18 11.09
C GLU A 120 -1.61 -15.72 9.85
N ILE A 121 -2.94 -15.55 9.96
CA ILE A 121 -3.79 -15.11 8.84
C ILE A 121 -3.41 -13.69 8.40
N PHE A 122 -3.26 -12.76 9.35
CA PHE A 122 -2.93 -11.36 9.03
C PHE A 122 -1.54 -11.25 8.40
N GLU A 123 -0.58 -12.04 8.89
CA GLU A 123 0.78 -12.04 8.36
C GLU A 123 0.85 -12.64 6.95
N VAL A 124 0.14 -13.74 6.70
CA VAL A 124 0.03 -14.32 5.35
C VAL A 124 -0.67 -13.34 4.40
N ALA A 125 -1.78 -12.73 4.83
CA ALA A 125 -2.49 -11.73 4.03
C ALA A 125 -1.59 -10.52 3.72
N PHE A 126 -0.80 -10.05 4.69
CA PHE A 126 0.16 -8.97 4.48
C PHE A 126 1.27 -9.37 3.50
N CYS A 127 1.78 -10.60 3.55
CA CYS A 127 2.78 -11.07 2.59
C CYS A 127 2.23 -11.15 1.17
N ILE A 128 1.02 -11.68 0.98
CA ILE A 128 0.37 -11.73 -0.35
C ILE A 128 0.12 -10.32 -0.88
N TYR A 129 -0.39 -9.43 -0.03
CA TYR A 129 -0.55 -8.01 -0.34
C TYR A 129 0.75 -7.37 -0.85
N MET A 130 1.87 -7.58 -0.15
CA MET A 130 3.16 -7.04 -0.53
C MET A 130 3.66 -7.62 -1.87
N ILE A 131 3.46 -8.92 -2.12
CA ILE A 131 3.75 -9.55 -3.42
C ILE A 131 2.97 -8.87 -4.54
N MET A 132 1.68 -8.61 -4.33
CA MET A 132 0.83 -7.97 -5.33
C MET A 132 1.24 -6.52 -5.60
N ILE A 133 1.71 -5.78 -4.59
CA ILE A 133 2.26 -4.42 -4.82
C ILE A 133 3.56 -4.49 -5.63
N VAL A 134 4.47 -5.42 -5.32
CA VAL A 134 5.68 -5.60 -6.12
C VAL A 134 5.31 -5.91 -7.57
N SER A 135 4.31 -6.77 -7.78
CA SER A 135 3.76 -7.06 -9.11
C SER A 135 3.23 -5.81 -9.82
N SER A 136 2.39 -4.99 -9.16
CA SER A 136 1.90 -3.73 -9.73
C SER A 136 3.04 -2.75 -10.05
N GLY A 137 4.08 -2.71 -9.22
CA GLY A 137 5.29 -1.91 -9.47
C GLY A 137 6.07 -2.39 -10.70
N LEU A 138 6.23 -3.71 -10.85
CA LEU A 138 6.86 -4.32 -12.03
C LEU A 138 6.07 -4.01 -13.31
N LEU A 139 4.74 -4.07 -13.26
CA LEU A 139 3.88 -3.69 -14.38
C LEU A 139 4.01 -2.21 -14.72
N GLY A 140 3.96 -1.32 -13.72
CA GLY A 140 4.12 0.12 -13.93
C GLY A 140 5.47 0.48 -14.59
N MET A 141 6.57 -0.15 -14.14
CA MET A 141 7.89 0.04 -14.74
C MET A 141 8.00 -0.58 -16.14
N SER A 142 7.40 -1.75 -16.36
CA SER A 142 7.33 -2.37 -17.69
C SER A 142 6.58 -1.49 -18.68
N THR A 143 5.44 -0.92 -18.28
CA THR A 143 4.72 0.06 -19.10
C THR A 143 5.58 1.29 -19.38
N ALA A 144 6.27 1.83 -18.38
CA ALA A 144 7.19 2.95 -18.59
C ALA A 144 8.27 2.63 -19.63
N LEU A 145 8.91 1.46 -19.54
CA LEU A 145 9.95 1.03 -20.48
C LEU A 145 9.41 0.81 -21.89
N SER A 146 8.20 0.24 -22.01
CA SER A 146 7.50 0.09 -23.29
C SER A 146 7.22 1.45 -23.94
N GLN A 147 6.73 2.42 -23.16
CA GLN A 147 6.44 3.76 -23.71
C GLN A 147 7.72 4.55 -24.06
N LEU A 148 8.82 4.35 -23.32
CA LEU A 148 10.10 4.99 -23.62
C LEU A 148 10.76 4.41 -24.88
N SER A 149 10.59 3.11 -25.13
CA SER A 149 11.20 2.37 -26.24
C SER A 149 10.34 2.28 -27.50
N ASP A 150 9.23 3.03 -27.57
CA ASP A 150 8.24 2.94 -28.66
C ASP A 150 7.70 1.51 -28.88
N ASN A 151 7.47 0.79 -27.78
CA ASN A 151 7.06 -0.60 -27.75
C ASN A 151 8.05 -1.55 -28.45
N GLY A 152 9.35 -1.32 -28.23
CA GLY A 152 10.42 -2.05 -28.90
C GLY A 152 10.57 -3.53 -28.53
N ALA A 153 9.90 -4.01 -27.48
CA ALA A 153 9.90 -5.41 -27.09
C ALA A 153 8.57 -5.81 -26.43
N CYS A 154 8.37 -7.12 -26.27
CA CYS A 154 7.21 -7.67 -25.57
C CYS A 154 7.19 -7.27 -24.09
N SER A 155 5.98 -7.05 -23.55
CA SER A 155 5.75 -6.69 -22.15
C SER A 155 6.41 -7.67 -21.18
N VAL A 156 6.40 -8.97 -21.48
CA VAL A 156 7.02 -10.04 -20.67
C VAL A 156 8.53 -9.82 -20.52
N ILE A 157 9.20 -9.39 -21.60
CA ILE A 157 10.64 -9.11 -21.57
C ILE A 157 10.90 -7.91 -20.65
N PHE A 158 10.11 -6.85 -20.78
CA PHE A 158 10.25 -5.67 -19.92
C PHE A 158 9.98 -5.98 -18.44
N VAL A 159 8.94 -6.78 -18.13
CA VAL A 159 8.68 -7.25 -16.75
C VAL A 159 9.86 -8.10 -16.24
N SER A 160 10.45 -8.96 -17.09
CA SER A 160 11.61 -9.79 -16.72
C SER A 160 12.84 -8.95 -16.38
N VAL A 161 13.17 -7.97 -17.22
CA VAL A 161 14.31 -7.07 -16.98
C VAL A 161 14.09 -6.28 -15.68
N MET A 162 12.88 -5.77 -15.45
CA MET A 162 12.55 -5.05 -14.21
C MET A 162 12.59 -5.95 -12.99
N ALA A 163 12.17 -7.21 -13.08
CA ALA A 163 12.27 -8.17 -11.99
C ALA A 163 13.73 -8.43 -11.59
N ILE A 164 14.64 -8.57 -12.58
CA ILE A 164 16.08 -8.72 -12.33
C ILE A 164 16.64 -7.47 -11.63
N VAL A 165 16.30 -6.27 -12.12
CA VAL A 165 16.76 -5.01 -11.52
C VAL A 165 16.26 -4.87 -10.09
N VAL A 166 14.97 -5.14 -9.84
CA VAL A 166 14.39 -5.09 -8.48
C VAL A 166 15.05 -6.12 -7.56
N PHE A 167 15.28 -7.35 -8.05
CA PHE A 167 15.98 -8.38 -7.28
C PHE A 167 17.38 -7.91 -6.85
N LEU A 168 18.18 -7.37 -7.78
CA LEU A 168 19.53 -6.91 -7.50
C LEU A 168 19.54 -5.77 -6.48
N LEU A 169 18.67 -4.77 -6.66
CA LEU A 169 18.62 -3.59 -5.79
C LEU A 169 18.00 -3.88 -4.42
N ALA A 170 16.93 -4.67 -4.35
CA ALA A 170 16.28 -5.03 -3.08
C ALA A 170 17.16 -5.95 -2.21
N SER A 171 18.08 -6.67 -2.85
CA SER A 171 19.05 -7.52 -2.16
C SER A 171 20.14 -6.73 -1.43
N LEU A 172 20.34 -5.46 -1.75
CA LEU A 172 21.31 -4.61 -1.05
C LEU A 172 20.85 -4.36 0.39
N HIS A 173 21.72 -4.69 1.35
CA HIS A 173 21.38 -4.70 2.78
C HIS A 173 21.36 -3.30 3.43
N GLN A 174 21.51 -2.23 2.66
CA GLN A 174 21.71 -0.87 3.16
C GLN A 174 20.39 -0.08 3.25
N ALA A 175 19.63 -0.33 4.32
CA ALA A 175 18.37 0.37 4.62
C ALA A 175 18.49 1.92 4.71
N ARG A 176 19.70 2.46 4.96
CA ARG A 176 19.92 3.91 5.10
C ARG A 176 19.75 4.69 3.79
N TYR A 177 20.13 4.11 2.64
CA TYR A 177 19.94 4.75 1.34
C TYR A 177 18.50 4.63 0.82
N VAL A 178 17.75 3.64 1.32
CA VAL A 178 16.35 3.38 0.95
C VAL A 178 15.43 4.54 1.35
N SER A 179 15.70 5.20 2.48
CA SER A 179 14.92 6.38 2.90
C SER A 179 15.09 7.53 1.88
N TYR A 180 16.32 7.98 1.61
CA TYR A 180 16.60 9.06 0.66
C TYR A 180 16.12 8.76 -0.78
N ALA A 181 16.35 7.54 -1.27
CA ALA A 181 15.86 7.12 -2.58
C ALA A 181 14.34 7.17 -2.67
N ALA A 182 13.64 6.82 -1.58
CA ALA A 182 12.20 6.92 -1.54
C ALA A 182 11.67 8.36 -1.50
N TRP A 183 12.36 9.27 -0.83
CA TRP A 183 12.03 10.71 -0.85
C TRP A 183 12.12 11.28 -2.26
N PHE A 184 13.21 10.98 -2.95
CA PHE A 184 13.40 11.35 -4.34
C PHE A 184 12.30 10.74 -5.23
N GLY A 185 11.99 9.46 -5.03
CA GLY A 185 10.98 8.75 -5.81
C GLY A 185 9.58 9.37 -5.76
N VAL A 186 9.11 9.79 -4.58
CA VAL A 186 7.80 10.45 -4.43
C VAL A 186 7.78 11.79 -5.14
N GLY A 187 8.85 12.58 -4.99
CA GLY A 187 8.99 13.84 -5.72
C GLY A 187 8.88 13.64 -7.22
N CYS A 188 9.53 12.60 -7.77
CA CYS A 188 9.44 12.25 -9.18
C CYS A 188 8.02 11.84 -9.62
N ILE A 189 7.29 11.06 -8.81
CA ILE A 189 5.89 10.70 -9.13
C ILE A 189 4.99 11.94 -9.13
N ILE A 190 5.08 12.79 -8.11
CA ILE A 190 4.28 14.02 -8.02
C ILE A 190 4.57 14.92 -9.21
N VAL A 191 5.84 15.18 -9.51
CA VAL A 191 6.24 16.02 -10.65
C VAL A 191 5.75 15.42 -11.97
N SER A 192 5.92 14.11 -12.18
CA SER A 192 5.45 13.44 -13.39
C SER A 192 3.94 13.53 -13.59
N VAL A 193 3.16 13.27 -12.54
CA VAL A 193 1.69 13.39 -12.57
C VAL A 193 1.27 14.83 -12.82
N MET A 194 1.93 15.82 -12.21
CA MET A 194 1.65 17.23 -12.45
C MET A 194 1.97 17.66 -13.87
N ILE A 195 3.07 17.19 -14.46
CA ILE A 195 3.40 17.43 -15.87
C ILE A 195 2.29 16.92 -16.77
N VAL A 196 1.83 15.68 -16.58
CA VAL A 196 0.72 15.12 -17.37
C VAL A 196 -0.56 15.90 -17.15
N THR A 197 -0.90 16.24 -15.90
CA THR A 197 -2.13 16.98 -15.56
C THR A 197 -2.16 18.35 -16.23
N ILE A 198 -1.05 19.09 -16.22
CA ILE A 198 -0.94 20.38 -16.89
C ILE A 198 -0.97 20.21 -18.40
N ALA A 199 -0.23 19.22 -18.93
CA ALA A 199 -0.14 19.00 -20.37
C ALA A 199 -1.47 18.62 -21.00
N VAL A 200 -2.30 17.79 -20.34
CA VAL A 200 -3.64 17.48 -20.86
C VAL A 200 -4.59 18.67 -20.75
N ALA A 201 -4.40 19.56 -19.75
CA ALA A 201 -5.23 20.74 -19.58
C ALA A 201 -4.98 21.84 -20.62
N VAL A 202 -3.75 21.92 -21.16
CA VAL A 202 -3.39 22.89 -22.20
C VAL A 202 -3.42 22.31 -23.61
N ALA A 203 -3.65 21.01 -23.76
CA ALA A 203 -3.71 20.36 -25.06
C ALA A 203 -5.05 20.65 -25.75
N ASP A 204 -5.02 20.90 -27.06
CA ASP A 204 -6.23 21.14 -27.86
C ASP A 204 -7.13 19.91 -27.98
N ARG A 205 -6.56 18.70 -27.84
CA ARG A 205 -7.28 17.43 -27.90
C ARG A 205 -6.63 16.33 -27.07
N PRO A 206 -7.41 15.36 -26.58
CA PRO A 206 -6.85 14.15 -25.97
C PRO A 206 -5.96 13.38 -26.93
N ALA A 207 -4.83 12.86 -26.44
CA ALA A 207 -3.87 12.13 -27.28
C ALA A 207 -4.46 10.86 -27.91
N ALA A 208 -5.36 10.18 -27.20
CA ALA A 208 -6.03 8.96 -27.67
C ALA A 208 -7.35 9.20 -28.41
N ALA A 209 -7.77 10.46 -28.61
CA ALA A 209 -8.96 10.77 -29.39
C ALA A 209 -8.72 10.59 -30.91
N PRO A 210 -9.73 10.11 -31.67
CA PRO A 210 -9.62 9.98 -33.13
C PRO A 210 -9.38 11.35 -33.79
N VAL A 211 -8.80 11.33 -34.99
CA VAL A 211 -8.60 12.56 -35.79
C VAL A 211 -9.96 12.97 -36.37
N GLY A 212 -10.55 14.05 -35.85
CA GLY A 212 -11.85 14.56 -36.30
C GLY A 212 -12.77 14.92 -35.13
N GLU A 213 -14.08 14.83 -35.33
CA GLU A 213 -15.06 15.00 -34.25
C GLU A 213 -14.90 13.88 -33.21
N TYR A 214 -14.80 14.27 -31.94
CA TYR A 214 -14.74 13.35 -30.82
C TYR A 214 -15.65 13.83 -29.70
N ASN A 215 -16.16 12.88 -28.92
CA ASN A 215 -16.95 13.17 -27.73
C ASN A 215 -16.18 12.68 -26.50
N LEU A 216 -15.91 13.57 -25.56
CA LEU A 216 -15.26 13.24 -24.30
C LEU A 216 -16.12 12.32 -23.43
N GLY A 217 -17.44 12.33 -23.64
CA GLY A 217 -18.39 11.48 -22.91
C GLY A 217 -18.46 11.83 -21.43
N LEU A 218 -18.29 13.12 -21.09
CA LEU A 218 -18.33 13.61 -19.72
C LEU A 218 -19.73 13.43 -19.14
N THR A 219 -19.82 12.67 -18.05
CA THR A 219 -21.09 12.45 -17.35
C THR A 219 -20.93 12.78 -15.87
N ALA A 220 -21.93 13.46 -15.32
CA ALA A 220 -22.02 13.69 -13.87
C ALA A 220 -22.29 12.37 -13.12
N SER A 221 -23.13 11.52 -13.72
CA SER A 221 -23.62 10.26 -13.15
C SER A 221 -22.90 9.04 -13.74
N VAL A 222 -23.14 7.89 -13.10
CA VAL A 222 -22.61 6.56 -13.48
C VAL A 222 -22.88 6.26 -14.95
N LYS A 223 -21.82 5.90 -15.67
CA LYS A 223 -21.88 5.39 -17.05
C LYS A 223 -21.50 3.91 -17.12
N GLY A 224 -20.61 3.47 -16.23
CA GLY A 224 -20.11 2.10 -16.18
C GLY A 224 -21.15 1.11 -15.66
N SER A 225 -20.93 -0.18 -15.97
CA SER A 225 -21.70 -1.26 -15.36
C SER A 225 -21.39 -1.38 -13.86
N PHE A 226 -22.20 -2.15 -13.13
CA PHE A 226 -21.93 -2.44 -11.72
C PHE A 226 -20.49 -2.94 -11.47
N VAL A 227 -20.00 -3.77 -12.40
CA VAL A 227 -18.65 -4.33 -12.37
C VAL A 227 -17.59 -3.22 -12.52
N ASP A 228 -17.77 -2.29 -13.46
CA ASP A 228 -16.83 -1.19 -13.68
C ASP A 228 -16.79 -0.23 -12.48
N VAL A 229 -17.95 0.05 -11.88
CA VAL A 229 -18.08 0.91 -10.70
C VAL A 229 -17.39 0.29 -9.49
N MET A 230 -17.63 -0.99 -9.21
CA MET A 230 -17.01 -1.67 -8.05
C MET A 230 -15.50 -1.82 -8.21
N SER A 231 -15.01 -2.05 -9.43
CA SER A 231 -13.57 -2.03 -9.70
C SER A 231 -12.98 -0.64 -9.45
N GLY A 232 -13.66 0.42 -9.90
CA GLY A 232 -13.25 1.80 -9.63
C GLY A 232 -13.21 2.15 -8.14
N ILE A 233 -14.23 1.76 -7.37
CA ILE A 233 -14.26 1.93 -5.90
C ILE A 233 -13.08 1.21 -5.25
N SER A 234 -12.77 -0.01 -5.69
CA SER A 234 -11.66 -0.80 -5.17
C SER A 234 -10.30 -0.14 -5.46
N THR A 235 -10.12 0.41 -6.66
CA THR A 235 -8.93 1.20 -7.02
C THR A 235 -8.79 2.47 -6.17
N ILE A 236 -9.88 3.16 -5.86
CA ILE A 236 -9.87 4.32 -4.96
C ILE A 236 -9.46 3.90 -3.54
N ILE A 237 -9.98 2.78 -3.04
CA ILE A 237 -9.60 2.22 -1.72
C ILE A 237 -8.12 1.84 -1.71
N PHE A 238 -7.60 1.26 -2.79
CA PHE A 238 -6.18 0.98 -2.92
C PHE A 238 -5.35 2.27 -2.82
N ALA A 239 -5.75 3.33 -3.50
CA ALA A 239 -5.01 4.59 -3.51
C ALA A 239 -4.93 5.30 -2.16
N TYR A 240 -5.87 5.00 -1.26
CA TYR A 240 -5.87 5.47 0.12
C TYR A 240 -5.37 4.43 1.13
N GLY A 241 -4.94 3.26 0.66
CA GLY A 241 -4.50 2.19 1.52
C GLY A 241 -3.06 2.35 2.00
N GLY A 242 -2.88 2.96 3.16
CA GLY A 242 -1.57 3.13 3.78
C GLY A 242 -1.42 2.51 5.17
N LEU A 243 -2.52 2.03 5.76
CA LEU A 243 -2.60 1.66 7.17
C LEU A 243 -1.51 0.66 7.61
N PRO A 244 -1.21 -0.43 6.87
CA PRO A 244 -0.15 -1.35 7.26
C PRO A 244 1.24 -0.72 7.41
N ALA A 245 1.54 0.31 6.61
CA ALA A 245 2.80 1.04 6.67
C ALA A 245 2.77 2.17 7.70
N PHE A 246 1.59 2.67 8.07
CA PHE A 246 1.45 3.74 9.06
C PHE A 246 1.78 3.29 10.48
N ILE A 247 1.52 2.03 10.84
CA ILE A 247 1.86 1.47 12.16
C ILE A 247 3.37 1.59 12.46
N PRO A 248 4.29 1.06 11.62
CA PRO A 248 5.72 1.20 11.88
C PRO A 248 6.19 2.66 11.79
N ILE A 249 5.63 3.48 10.89
CA ILE A 249 5.94 4.93 10.82
C ILE A 249 5.63 5.61 12.16
N MET A 250 4.48 5.30 12.77
CA MET A 250 4.11 5.83 14.07
C MET A 250 5.08 5.36 15.18
N LYS A 251 5.52 4.10 15.16
CA LYS A 251 6.49 3.58 16.13
C LYS A 251 7.89 4.18 15.99
N GLU A 252 8.26 4.68 14.82
CA GLU A 252 9.50 5.43 14.57
C GLU A 252 9.42 6.91 15.02
N MET A 253 8.24 7.42 15.39
CA MET A 253 8.09 8.80 15.84
C MET A 253 8.60 9.00 17.27
N LYS A 254 9.19 10.19 17.53
CA LYS A 254 9.58 10.63 18.88
C LYS A 254 8.42 10.60 19.86
N GLN A 255 7.25 11.05 19.41
CA GLN A 255 6.00 11.05 20.16
C GLN A 255 4.89 10.43 19.30
N GLU A 256 4.46 9.21 19.65
CA GLU A 256 3.40 8.48 18.92
C GLU A 256 2.08 9.26 18.88
N LYS A 257 1.78 10.03 19.93
CA LYS A 257 0.57 10.88 20.03
C LYS A 257 0.46 11.95 18.94
N ASP A 258 1.59 12.41 18.42
CA ASP A 258 1.61 13.41 17.35
C ASP A 258 1.35 12.82 15.97
N PHE A 259 1.29 11.49 15.84
CA PHE A 259 1.01 10.82 14.55
C PHE A 259 -0.31 11.29 13.94
N THR A 260 -1.36 11.49 14.75
CA THR A 260 -2.67 11.94 14.28
C THR A 260 -2.61 13.32 13.61
N LYS A 261 -1.71 14.22 14.06
CA LYS A 261 -1.48 15.53 13.40
C LYS A 261 -0.91 15.33 12.00
N SER A 262 0.12 14.50 11.89
CA SER A 262 0.77 14.15 10.62
C SER A 262 -0.21 13.46 9.67
N LEU A 263 -1.07 12.59 10.21
CA LEU A 263 -2.12 11.90 9.48
C LEU A 263 -3.13 12.87 8.87
N TYR A 264 -3.70 13.79 9.65
CA TYR A 264 -4.68 14.75 9.10
C TYR A 264 -4.09 15.62 8.00
N VAL A 265 -2.85 16.11 8.18
CA VAL A 265 -2.19 16.93 7.15
C VAL A 265 -1.85 16.10 5.92
N GLY A 266 -1.21 14.93 6.09
CA GLY A 266 -0.83 14.06 4.98
C GLY A 266 -2.03 13.56 4.18
N GLN A 267 -3.10 13.17 4.88
CA GLN A 267 -4.32 12.68 4.26
C GLN A 267 -5.10 13.79 3.56
N GLY A 268 -5.17 15.00 4.16
CA GLY A 268 -5.76 16.17 3.52
C GLY A 268 -5.04 16.56 2.23
N ILE A 269 -3.70 16.62 2.24
CA ILE A 269 -2.89 16.90 1.04
C ILE A 269 -3.13 15.82 -0.03
N THR A 270 -3.13 14.54 0.36
CA THR A 270 -3.36 13.42 -0.55
C THR A 270 -4.74 13.53 -1.21
N THR A 271 -5.79 13.79 -0.44
CA THR A 271 -7.16 13.92 -0.96
C THR A 271 -7.28 15.09 -1.92
N VAL A 272 -6.76 16.27 -1.58
CA VAL A 272 -6.78 17.44 -2.48
C VAL A 272 -6.03 17.13 -3.78
N PHE A 273 -4.86 16.50 -3.68
CA PHE A 273 -4.06 16.12 -4.84
C PHE A 273 -4.82 15.14 -5.75
N TYR A 274 -5.44 14.11 -5.19
CA TYR A 274 -6.22 13.13 -5.94
C TYR A 274 -7.45 13.75 -6.62
N ILE A 275 -8.16 14.67 -5.96
CA ILE A 275 -9.30 15.38 -6.55
C ILE A 275 -8.83 16.22 -7.74
N ILE A 276 -7.77 17.02 -7.58
CA ILE A 276 -7.26 17.89 -8.64
C ILE A 276 -6.84 17.05 -9.86
N VAL A 277 -5.98 16.04 -9.64
CA VAL A 277 -5.47 15.20 -10.74
C VAL A 277 -6.60 14.47 -11.45
N SER A 278 -7.51 13.84 -10.69
CA SER A 278 -8.59 13.05 -11.28
C SER A 278 -9.59 13.91 -12.05
N LEU A 279 -10.04 15.03 -11.49
CA LEU A 279 -10.98 15.93 -12.15
C LEU A 279 -10.37 16.58 -13.38
N VAL A 280 -9.17 17.15 -13.28
CA VAL A 280 -8.54 17.81 -14.43
C VAL A 280 -8.34 16.81 -15.56
N VAL A 281 -7.70 15.67 -15.29
CA VAL A 281 -7.47 14.66 -16.33
C VAL A 281 -8.78 14.15 -16.92
N TYR A 282 -9.81 13.90 -16.10
CA TYR A 282 -11.10 13.45 -16.60
C TYR A 282 -11.83 14.51 -17.43
N THR A 283 -11.74 15.79 -17.06
CA THR A 283 -12.42 16.86 -17.80
C THR A 283 -11.83 17.05 -19.19
N TYR A 284 -10.50 16.93 -19.32
CA TYR A 284 -9.81 17.14 -20.60
C TYR A 284 -9.63 15.87 -21.43
N CYS A 285 -9.56 14.68 -20.84
CA CYS A 285 -9.42 13.42 -21.57
C CYS A 285 -10.73 12.63 -21.70
N GLY A 286 -11.69 12.81 -20.79
CA GLY A 286 -12.95 12.09 -20.78
C GLY A 286 -12.77 10.57 -20.80
N GLN A 287 -13.45 9.90 -21.74
CA GLN A 287 -13.32 8.45 -21.95
C GLN A 287 -11.97 7.98 -22.54
N TYR A 288 -11.08 8.90 -22.93
CA TYR A 288 -9.79 8.60 -23.56
C TYR A 288 -8.61 8.56 -22.58
N ILE A 289 -8.88 8.48 -21.27
CA ILE A 289 -7.86 8.34 -20.24
C ILE A 289 -7.17 6.99 -20.39
N SER A 290 -5.84 7.02 -20.42
CA SER A 290 -5.03 5.80 -20.33
C SER A 290 -4.79 5.43 -18.88
N SER A 291 -4.59 4.15 -18.61
CA SER A 291 -4.02 3.70 -17.34
C SER A 291 -2.75 2.90 -17.55
N PRO A 292 -1.63 3.24 -16.88
CA PRO A 292 -1.42 4.39 -15.98
C PRO A 292 -1.71 5.76 -16.63
N VAL A 293 -2.17 6.74 -15.83
CA VAL A 293 -2.59 8.08 -16.28
C VAL A 293 -1.52 8.81 -17.09
N LEU A 294 -0.25 8.49 -16.84
CA LEU A 294 0.91 9.04 -17.56
C LEU A 294 0.82 8.84 -19.08
N GLY A 295 0.12 7.78 -19.51
CA GLY A 295 -0.13 7.48 -20.93
C GLY A 295 -1.09 8.44 -21.62
N SER A 296 -1.84 9.26 -20.88
CA SER A 296 -2.89 10.13 -21.43
C SER A 296 -2.34 11.38 -22.12
N ALA A 297 -1.07 11.72 -21.88
CA ALA A 297 -0.41 12.86 -22.50
C ALA A 297 0.06 12.54 -23.94
N GLY A 298 0.31 13.59 -24.73
CA GLY A 298 0.90 13.45 -26.08
C GLY A 298 2.28 12.79 -26.06
N THR A 299 2.71 12.23 -27.20
CA THR A 299 3.89 11.34 -27.30
C THR A 299 5.14 11.83 -26.57
N ILE A 300 5.53 13.10 -26.75
CA ILE A 300 6.73 13.67 -26.12
C ILE A 300 6.56 13.76 -24.60
N ILE A 301 5.46 14.36 -24.14
CA ILE A 301 5.19 14.55 -22.71
C ILE A 301 5.02 13.21 -22.00
N LYS A 302 4.36 12.24 -22.64
CA LYS A 302 4.23 10.87 -22.16
C LYS A 302 5.61 10.26 -21.87
N LYS A 303 6.56 10.34 -22.80
CA LYS A 303 7.93 9.82 -22.60
C LYS A 303 8.66 10.53 -21.47
N ILE A 304 8.59 11.87 -21.40
CA ILE A 304 9.20 12.65 -20.32
C ILE A 304 8.62 12.23 -18.96
N SER A 305 7.30 12.12 -18.88
CA SER A 305 6.59 11.81 -17.64
C SER A 305 6.88 10.39 -17.17
N TYR A 306 6.85 9.40 -18.07
CA TYR A 306 7.26 8.02 -17.72
C TYR A 306 8.74 7.95 -17.32
N GLY A 307 9.62 8.71 -17.98
CA GLY A 307 11.05 8.75 -17.64
C GLY A 307 11.30 9.28 -16.22
N ILE A 308 10.60 10.36 -15.83
CA ILE A 308 10.68 10.91 -14.48
C ILE A 308 10.06 9.92 -13.47
N ALA A 309 8.85 9.43 -13.75
CA ALA A 309 8.13 8.50 -12.87
C ALA A 309 8.87 7.18 -12.66
N PHE A 310 9.66 6.72 -13.65
CA PHE A 310 10.41 5.47 -13.58
C PHE A 310 11.27 5.38 -12.32
N SER A 311 11.94 6.47 -11.95
CA SER A 311 12.77 6.52 -10.74
C SER A 311 11.95 6.27 -9.45
N GLY A 312 10.75 6.85 -9.37
CA GLY A 312 9.84 6.66 -8.23
C GLY A 312 9.21 5.28 -8.20
N LEU A 313 8.80 4.76 -9.35
CA LEU A 313 8.29 3.39 -9.49
C LEU A 313 9.35 2.37 -9.07
N LEU A 314 10.61 2.57 -9.50
CA LEU A 314 11.72 1.71 -9.14
C LEU A 314 12.02 1.76 -7.65
N ALA A 315 12.13 2.96 -7.08
CA ALA A 315 12.35 3.12 -5.63
C ALA A 315 11.24 2.44 -4.81
N GLY A 316 9.97 2.64 -5.21
CA GLY A 316 8.82 2.01 -4.55
C GLY A 316 8.86 0.49 -4.61
N ALA A 317 9.07 -0.08 -5.81
CA ALA A 317 9.14 -1.53 -6.01
C ALA A 317 10.28 -2.18 -5.20
N VAL A 318 11.46 -1.54 -5.17
CA VAL A 318 12.61 -2.01 -4.39
C VAL A 318 12.34 -1.97 -2.89
N VAL A 319 11.74 -0.89 -2.37
CA VAL A 319 11.40 -0.77 -0.94
C VAL A 319 10.42 -1.87 -0.52
N VAL A 320 9.37 -2.07 -1.32
CA VAL A 320 8.32 -3.05 -1.00
C VAL A 320 8.88 -4.48 -1.11
N ALA A 321 9.67 -4.79 -2.14
CA ALA A 321 10.31 -6.09 -2.29
C ALA A 321 11.28 -6.39 -1.13
N HIS A 322 12.04 -5.38 -0.69
CA HIS A 322 12.92 -5.51 0.47
C HIS A 322 12.13 -5.74 1.76
N LEU A 323 11.02 -5.02 1.98
CA LEU A 323 10.19 -5.18 3.17
C LEU A 323 9.50 -6.56 3.21
N LEU A 324 9.02 -7.05 2.07
CA LEU A 324 8.51 -8.41 1.90
C LEU A 324 9.59 -9.46 2.23
N ALA A 325 10.79 -9.29 1.69
CA ALA A 325 11.88 -10.22 1.96
C ALA A 325 12.25 -10.21 3.45
N LYS A 326 12.29 -9.02 4.07
CA LYS A 326 12.55 -8.87 5.50
C LYS A 326 11.49 -9.55 6.36
N SER A 327 10.20 -9.37 6.06
CA SER A 327 9.12 -10.01 6.83
C SER A 327 9.22 -11.54 6.76
N LEU A 328 9.44 -12.09 5.56
CA LEU A 328 9.64 -13.53 5.36
C LEU A 328 10.92 -14.04 6.06
N PHE A 329 12.02 -13.31 5.94
CA PHE A 329 13.31 -13.71 6.50
C PHE A 329 13.26 -13.75 8.04
N VAL A 330 12.72 -12.70 8.67
CA VAL A 330 12.57 -12.65 10.13
C VAL A 330 11.66 -13.78 10.61
N ARG A 331 10.58 -14.09 9.89
CA ARG A 331 9.67 -15.19 10.26
C ARG A 331 10.33 -16.55 10.17
N ILE A 332 10.98 -16.86 9.04
CA ILE A 332 11.60 -18.17 8.80
C ILE A 332 12.78 -18.41 9.75
N PHE A 333 13.60 -17.38 9.99
CA PHE A 333 14.85 -17.50 10.74
C PHE A 333 14.78 -16.98 12.18
N LYS A 334 13.58 -16.68 12.73
CA LYS A 334 13.38 -16.12 14.08
C LYS A 334 14.15 -16.84 15.20
N ARG A 335 14.33 -18.16 15.06
CA ARG A 335 15.01 -19.04 16.03
C ARG A 335 16.39 -19.52 15.57
N SER A 336 16.93 -18.96 14.49
CA SER A 336 18.21 -19.39 13.90
C SER A 336 19.31 -18.34 14.12
N GLN A 337 20.55 -18.82 14.33
CA GLN A 337 21.73 -17.94 14.39
C GLN A 337 21.97 -17.18 13.08
N HIS A 338 21.38 -17.64 11.97
CA HIS A 338 21.43 -16.98 10.67
C HIS A 338 20.65 -15.66 10.64
N LEU A 339 19.85 -15.32 11.65
CA LEU A 339 19.20 -14.00 11.72
C LEU A 339 20.17 -12.89 12.14
N TYR A 340 21.12 -13.20 13.03
CA TYR A 340 21.97 -12.20 13.69
C TYR A 340 23.43 -12.25 13.25
N LYS A 341 23.95 -13.44 12.89
CA LYS A 341 25.36 -13.61 12.53
C LYS A 341 25.59 -13.37 11.03
N LYS A 342 26.34 -12.32 10.69
CA LYS A 342 26.83 -12.06 9.32
C LYS A 342 27.75 -13.21 8.87
N SER A 343 27.18 -14.19 8.19
CA SER A 343 27.85 -15.37 7.63
C SER A 343 27.50 -15.50 6.15
N ALA A 344 28.32 -16.19 5.35
CA ALA A 344 28.01 -16.47 3.95
C ALA A 344 26.60 -17.11 3.79
N ARG A 345 26.21 -17.99 4.73
CA ARG A 345 24.87 -18.61 4.75
C ARG A 345 23.75 -17.59 4.98
N HIS A 346 23.96 -16.57 5.83
CA HIS A 346 22.98 -15.50 6.03
C HIS A 346 22.71 -14.74 4.73
N TYR A 347 23.77 -14.36 4.00
CA TYR A 347 23.62 -13.67 2.71
C TYR A 347 22.93 -14.53 1.65
N VAL A 348 23.24 -15.83 1.60
CA VAL A 348 22.57 -16.77 0.69
C VAL A 348 21.08 -16.89 1.02
N TYR A 349 20.71 -17.06 2.29
CA TYR A 349 19.31 -17.13 2.70
C TYR A 349 18.56 -15.82 2.47
N TRP A 350 19.22 -14.68 2.68
CA TRP A 350 18.68 -13.37 2.37
C TRP A 350 18.36 -13.23 0.87
N MET A 351 19.36 -13.50 0.02
CA MET A 351 19.21 -13.47 -1.44
C MET A 351 18.11 -14.41 -1.91
N LEU A 352 18.03 -15.63 -1.36
CA LEU A 352 16.98 -16.58 -1.69
C LEU A 352 15.60 -16.06 -1.31
N THR A 353 15.46 -15.40 -0.17
CA THR A 353 14.17 -14.85 0.28
C THR A 353 13.72 -13.70 -0.62
N VAL A 354 14.64 -12.81 -1.02
CA VAL A 354 14.35 -11.76 -2.00
C VAL A 354 13.98 -12.37 -3.36
N ALA A 355 14.74 -13.36 -3.83
CA ALA A 355 14.50 -14.04 -5.10
C ALA A 355 13.09 -14.67 -5.15
N VAL A 356 12.70 -15.41 -4.11
CA VAL A 356 11.37 -16.03 -4.02
C VAL A 356 10.28 -14.97 -4.08
N GLY A 357 10.38 -13.90 -3.30
CA GLY A 357 9.40 -12.81 -3.31
C GLY A 357 9.24 -12.16 -4.69
N VAL A 358 10.36 -11.85 -5.34
CA VAL A 358 10.37 -11.20 -6.67
C VAL A 358 9.89 -12.16 -7.76
N VAL A 359 10.27 -13.44 -7.74
CA VAL A 359 9.81 -14.44 -8.72
C VAL A 359 8.30 -14.64 -8.64
N VAL A 360 7.75 -14.74 -7.43
CA VAL A 360 6.29 -14.85 -7.27
C VAL A 360 5.60 -13.58 -7.77
N ALA A 361 6.11 -12.39 -7.45
CA ALA A 361 5.57 -11.13 -7.96
C ALA A 361 5.66 -11.05 -9.50
N TYR A 362 6.76 -11.52 -10.10
CA TYR A 362 6.94 -11.61 -11.55
C TYR A 362 5.89 -12.54 -12.19
N ILE A 363 5.63 -13.70 -11.60
CA ILE A 363 4.59 -14.62 -12.09
C ILE A 363 3.22 -13.94 -12.04
N VAL A 364 2.89 -13.30 -10.91
CA VAL A 364 1.62 -12.56 -10.76
C VAL A 364 1.50 -11.45 -11.82
N ALA A 365 2.56 -10.69 -12.07
CA ALA A 365 2.55 -9.60 -13.05
C ALA A 365 2.22 -10.10 -14.47
N ASN A 366 2.78 -11.25 -14.87
CA ASN A 366 2.49 -11.82 -16.18
C ASN A 366 1.16 -12.60 -16.24
N CYS A 367 0.66 -13.07 -15.09
CA CYS A 367 -0.65 -13.70 -14.97
C CYS A 367 -1.82 -12.70 -14.94
N ILE A 368 -1.57 -11.42 -14.72
CA ILE A 368 -2.57 -10.33 -14.77
C ILE A 368 -1.87 -9.08 -15.31
N PRO A 369 -1.59 -8.98 -16.63
CA PRO A 369 -0.78 -7.90 -17.22
C PRO A 369 -1.56 -6.58 -17.39
N TYR A 370 -2.54 -6.33 -16.52
CA TYR A 370 -3.39 -5.14 -16.54
C TYR A 370 -3.24 -4.38 -15.23
N PHE A 371 -2.53 -3.25 -15.30
CA PHE A 371 -2.20 -2.43 -14.13
C PHE A 371 -3.41 -2.10 -13.26
N ASP A 372 -4.50 -1.62 -13.87
CA ASP A 372 -5.75 -1.26 -13.18
C ASP A 372 -6.42 -2.46 -12.50
N LEU A 373 -6.40 -3.64 -13.13
CA LEU A 373 -7.06 -4.81 -12.56
C LEU A 373 -6.27 -5.38 -11.39
N VAL A 374 -4.94 -5.37 -11.44
CA VAL A 374 -4.12 -5.77 -10.28
C VAL A 374 -4.38 -4.82 -9.12
N ILE A 375 -4.37 -3.51 -9.36
CA ILE A 375 -4.62 -2.50 -8.33
C ILE A 375 -6.04 -2.63 -7.75
N SER A 376 -7.04 -2.80 -8.62
CA SER A 376 -8.42 -3.04 -8.20
C SER A 376 -8.55 -4.30 -7.35
N LEU A 377 -7.89 -5.39 -7.72
CA LEU A 377 -7.93 -6.65 -6.97
C LEU A 377 -7.30 -6.51 -5.58
N VAL A 378 -6.16 -5.82 -5.48
CA VAL A 378 -5.49 -5.54 -4.21
C VAL A 378 -6.34 -4.61 -3.35
N GLY A 379 -6.95 -3.60 -3.97
CA GLY A 379 -7.91 -2.69 -3.35
C GLY A 379 -9.08 -3.43 -2.72
N ALA A 380 -9.71 -4.32 -3.49
CA ALA A 380 -10.88 -5.07 -3.08
C ALA A 380 -10.58 -6.04 -1.93
N ILE A 381 -9.54 -6.86 -2.05
CA ILE A 381 -9.26 -7.90 -1.06
C ILE A 381 -8.51 -7.34 0.14
N PHE A 382 -7.29 -6.85 -0.08
CA PHE A 382 -6.35 -6.58 0.99
C PHE A 382 -6.56 -5.19 1.60
N MET A 383 -6.69 -4.16 0.78
CA MET A 383 -6.81 -2.79 1.30
C MET A 383 -8.16 -2.56 1.96
N THR A 384 -9.24 -3.07 1.39
CA THR A 384 -10.55 -3.03 2.04
C THR A 384 -10.52 -3.78 3.38
N PHE A 385 -9.86 -4.94 3.44
CA PHE A 385 -9.70 -5.65 4.71
C PHE A 385 -8.89 -4.84 5.73
N PHE A 386 -7.66 -4.45 5.40
CA PHE A 386 -6.76 -3.80 6.35
C PHE A 386 -7.17 -2.37 6.73
N VAL A 387 -7.81 -1.64 5.83
CA VAL A 387 -8.10 -0.22 6.01
C VAL A 387 -9.54 0.03 6.39
N ILE A 388 -10.48 -0.89 6.15
CA ILE A 388 -11.91 -0.67 6.47
C ILE A 388 -12.41 -1.72 7.46
N VAL A 389 -12.33 -3.02 7.12
CA VAL A 389 -12.90 -4.09 7.95
C VAL A 389 -12.15 -4.23 9.28
N MET A 390 -10.83 -4.32 9.21
CA MET A 390 -9.96 -4.57 10.36
C MET A 390 -10.06 -3.47 11.43
N PRO A 391 -10.01 -2.17 11.10
CA PRO A 391 -10.22 -1.10 12.09
C PRO A 391 -11.60 -1.13 12.73
N GLY A 392 -12.65 -1.40 11.94
CA GLY A 392 -14.01 -1.59 12.47
C GLY A 392 -14.10 -2.74 13.48
N LEU A 393 -13.45 -3.88 13.17
CA LEU A 393 -13.38 -5.02 14.10
C LEU A 393 -12.61 -4.67 15.39
N VAL A 394 -11.48 -3.96 15.28
CA VAL A 394 -10.70 -3.51 16.46
C VAL A 394 -11.56 -2.67 17.39
N PHE A 395 -12.30 -1.70 16.85
CA PHE A 395 -13.15 -0.84 17.65
C PHE A 395 -14.26 -1.64 18.36
N LEU A 396 -14.97 -2.50 17.63
CA LEU A 396 -16.10 -3.26 18.16
C LEU A 396 -15.66 -4.27 19.23
N MET A 397 -14.55 -4.97 19.02
CA MET A 397 -14.04 -5.99 19.97
C MET A 397 -13.41 -5.35 21.21
N LYS A 398 -12.82 -4.15 21.10
CA LYS A 398 -12.31 -3.40 22.25
C LYS A 398 -13.47 -2.97 23.17
N ASN A 399 -14.52 -2.42 22.60
CA ASN A 399 -15.65 -1.87 23.37
C ASN A 399 -16.47 -2.97 24.08
N ASP A 400 -16.57 -4.17 23.51
CA ASP A 400 -17.26 -5.31 24.14
C ASP A 400 -16.54 -5.83 25.41
N ASN A 401 -15.21 -5.70 25.47
CA ASN A 401 -14.41 -6.11 26.63
C ASN A 401 -14.48 -5.10 27.80
N GLN A 402 -14.85 -3.84 27.55
CA GLN A 402 -15.14 -2.87 28.60
C GLN A 402 -16.59 -3.07 29.10
N LYS A 403 -16.74 -3.87 30.16
CA LYS A 403 -18.01 -4.29 30.80
C LYS A 403 -19.00 -3.18 31.24
N ASN A 404 -18.73 -1.91 31.00
CA ASN A 404 -19.61 -0.81 31.40
C ASN A 404 -20.67 -0.48 30.33
N ARG A 405 -21.78 -1.23 30.35
CA ARG A 405 -22.96 -1.04 29.48
C ARG A 405 -23.60 0.35 29.55
N VAL A 406 -23.25 1.18 30.53
CA VAL A 406 -23.78 2.55 30.73
C VAL A 406 -23.14 3.56 29.77
N GLU A 407 -21.94 3.29 29.25
CA GLU A 407 -21.21 4.19 28.31
C GLU A 407 -21.62 3.98 26.84
N VAL A 408 -22.18 2.82 26.49
CA VAL A 408 -22.59 2.46 25.12
C VAL A 408 -23.66 3.41 24.55
N ARG A 409 -24.53 3.96 25.41
CA ARG A 409 -25.56 4.93 25.00
C ARG A 409 -24.99 6.31 24.65
N ARG A 410 -23.77 6.65 25.10
CA ARG A 410 -23.09 7.92 24.83
C ARG A 410 -22.27 7.89 23.53
N HIS A 411 -22.00 6.70 22.98
CA HIS A 411 -21.21 6.47 21.76
C HIS A 411 -21.95 5.64 20.69
N TRP A 412 -23.28 5.70 20.63
CA TRP A 412 -24.06 4.97 19.60
C TRP A 412 -23.50 5.27 18.21
N PHE A 413 -23.30 6.55 17.88
CA PHE A 413 -22.82 6.97 16.56
C PHE A 413 -21.52 6.25 16.14
N ASP A 414 -20.53 6.20 17.03
CA ASP A 414 -19.25 5.51 16.78
C ASP A 414 -19.45 4.01 16.59
N TRP A 415 -20.29 3.37 17.40
CA TRP A 415 -20.60 1.95 17.26
C TRP A 415 -21.27 1.65 15.92
N THR A 416 -22.28 2.43 15.52
CA THR A 416 -22.95 2.27 14.21
C THR A 416 -22.01 2.54 13.05
N ALA A 417 -21.13 3.53 13.15
CA ALA A 417 -20.16 3.82 12.12
C ALA A 417 -19.21 2.63 11.90
N ASN A 418 -18.73 2.00 12.98
CA ASN A 418 -17.84 0.85 12.88
C ASN A 418 -18.55 -0.43 12.41
N VAL A 419 -19.80 -0.65 12.80
CA VAL A 419 -20.62 -1.74 12.21
C VAL A 419 -20.82 -1.51 10.71
N PHE A 420 -21.14 -0.28 10.32
CA PHE A 420 -21.26 0.09 8.91
C PHE A 420 -19.94 -0.15 8.16
N MET A 421 -18.79 0.23 8.73
CA MET A 421 -17.47 -0.03 8.12
C MET A 421 -17.24 -1.51 7.86
N VAL A 422 -17.52 -2.39 8.83
CA VAL A 422 -17.35 -3.83 8.66
C VAL A 422 -18.28 -4.35 7.55
N LEU A 423 -19.56 -3.98 7.55
CA LEU A 423 -20.51 -4.43 6.54
C LEU A 423 -20.19 -3.89 5.15
N PHE A 424 -19.89 -2.59 5.04
CA PHE A 424 -19.48 -1.94 3.80
C PHE A 424 -18.18 -2.54 3.27
N GLY A 425 -17.19 -2.76 4.13
CA GLY A 425 -15.92 -3.37 3.76
C GLY A 425 -16.09 -4.81 3.26
N VAL A 426 -16.90 -5.63 3.93
CA VAL A 426 -17.21 -7.00 3.46
C VAL A 426 -17.94 -6.96 2.11
N PHE A 427 -18.90 -6.05 1.95
CA PHE A 427 -19.61 -5.87 0.68
C PHE A 427 -18.67 -5.47 -0.46
N VAL A 428 -17.80 -4.48 -0.25
CA VAL A 428 -16.80 -4.05 -1.25
C VAL A 428 -15.82 -5.17 -1.54
N MET A 429 -15.37 -5.92 -0.53
CA MET A 429 -14.44 -7.02 -0.71
C MET A 429 -15.03 -8.11 -1.61
N ILE A 430 -16.30 -8.48 -1.41
CA ILE A 430 -16.99 -9.47 -2.24
C ILE A 430 -17.27 -8.91 -3.64
N SER A 431 -17.93 -7.76 -3.72
CA SER A 431 -18.37 -7.18 -4.99
C SER A 431 -17.21 -6.69 -5.86
N GLY A 432 -16.18 -6.08 -5.27
CA GLY A 432 -14.96 -5.63 -5.94
C GLY A 432 -14.10 -6.80 -6.45
N THR A 433 -13.99 -7.88 -5.68
CA THR A 433 -13.30 -9.10 -6.14
C THR A 433 -14.07 -9.74 -7.30
N TYR A 434 -15.38 -9.91 -7.15
CA TYR A 434 -16.25 -10.41 -8.22
C TYR A 434 -16.15 -9.58 -9.50
N ALA A 435 -16.21 -8.26 -9.36
CA ALA A 435 -16.08 -7.32 -10.46
C ALA A 435 -14.73 -7.46 -11.18
N THR A 436 -13.64 -7.44 -10.42
CA THR A 436 -12.29 -7.54 -10.98
C THR A 436 -12.10 -8.88 -11.70
N CYS A 437 -12.61 -9.98 -11.16
CA CYS A 437 -12.57 -11.29 -11.81
C CYS A 437 -13.35 -11.33 -13.13
N ILE A 438 -14.51 -10.66 -13.22
CA ILE A 438 -15.28 -10.57 -14.47
C ILE A 438 -14.55 -9.73 -15.52
N LEU A 439 -14.02 -8.57 -15.13
CA LEU A 439 -13.24 -7.73 -16.04
C LEU A 439 -12.02 -8.48 -16.54
N LEU A 440 -11.35 -9.21 -15.65
CA LEU A 440 -10.20 -10.03 -15.99
C LEU A 440 -10.58 -11.13 -16.98
N ARG A 441 -11.69 -11.84 -16.75
CA ARG A 441 -12.21 -12.85 -17.68
C ARG A 441 -12.55 -12.26 -19.05
N LYS A 442 -13.16 -11.07 -19.08
CA LYS A 442 -13.49 -10.38 -20.33
C LYS A 442 -12.23 -10.04 -21.13
N GLN A 443 -11.19 -9.58 -20.43
CA GLN A 443 -9.91 -9.19 -21.04
C GLN A 443 -9.09 -10.41 -21.52
N TYR A 444 -9.13 -11.52 -20.79
CA TYR A 444 -8.53 -12.80 -21.18
C TYR A 444 -9.30 -13.55 -22.27
N GLY A 445 -10.52 -13.11 -22.62
CA GLY A 445 -11.24 -13.68 -23.77
C GLY A 445 -10.45 -13.58 -25.07
N ASP A 446 -9.58 -12.57 -25.18
CA ASP A 446 -8.83 -12.24 -26.40
C ASP A 446 -7.31 -12.54 -26.30
N THR A 447 -6.76 -12.87 -25.12
CA THR A 447 -5.31 -13.05 -24.90
C THR A 447 -5.00 -14.13 -23.86
N THR A 448 -3.78 -14.66 -23.81
CA THR A 448 -3.36 -15.68 -22.81
C THR A 448 -2.34 -15.10 -21.82
N PRO A 449 -2.19 -15.68 -20.60
CA PRO A 449 -1.11 -15.27 -19.69
C PRO A 449 0.25 -15.43 -20.38
N PHE A 450 1.19 -14.52 -20.08
CA PHE A 450 2.51 -14.46 -20.75
C PHE A 450 2.47 -14.21 -22.27
N SER A 451 1.37 -13.66 -22.79
CA SER A 451 1.29 -13.24 -24.20
C SER A 451 1.93 -11.87 -24.45
N CYS A 452 2.38 -11.72 -25.69
CA CYS A 452 2.59 -10.46 -26.37
C CYS A 452 1.37 -10.25 -27.28
#